data_AF-A0A5J5J247-F1
#
_entry.id   AF-A0A5J5J247-F1
#
_cell.length_a   1.000
_cell.length_b   1.000
_cell.length_c   1.000
_cell.angle_alpha   90.00
_cell.angle_beta   90.00
_cell.angle_gamma   90.00
#
_symmetry.space_group_name_H-M   'P 1'
#
loop_
_entity.id
_entity.type
_entity.pdbx_description
1 polymer ?
#
loop_
_entity_poly.entity_id
_entity_poly.type
_entity_poly.pdbx_seq_one_letter_code
_entity_poly.pdbx_strand_id
1 'polypeptide(L)'
;MPVEARKGALICDRCYRSLRRHLEDAADLIGHLRSIADPTKAAVYDRVSTGGSRPDIPAPVSADLIDSSNDIMKTLREWALRVQFPDQGWRAMGLEAGIDAAAAYDDAAGCADVILADFERLVNTVDVKLLGDAVLTRHDLRAPVPWWSVADGLARWSLEDNRARWATTPCPDCGSKTVLVMPPRRVGMSARYACKSCAFDKTDRDDGGFWAEAFAEEIPEAKPLPHDPRRLTLTQAAKLVGRTTGTVRGWVKSGDLTGEMGRYWEADVQAVAAQRRGEGVAA
;
A
#
# COMPACT_ATOMS: atom_id res chain seq x y z
N MET A 1 -12.61 -27.18 -14.30
CA MET A 1 -11.90 -28.45 -14.01
C MET A 1 -11.76 -28.58 -12.50
N PRO A 2 -12.17 -29.70 -11.90
CA PRO A 2 -11.85 -30.00 -10.50
C PRO A 2 -10.32 -30.12 -10.35
N VAL A 3 -9.79 -29.61 -9.24
CA VAL A 3 -8.35 -29.64 -8.90
C VAL A 3 -8.23 -30.33 -7.55
N GLU A 4 -7.16 -31.10 -7.37
CA GLU A 4 -6.89 -31.79 -6.10
C GLU A 4 -6.78 -30.80 -4.93
N ALA A 5 -7.37 -31.16 -3.80
CA ALA A 5 -7.26 -30.40 -2.56
C ALA A 5 -5.85 -30.54 -1.98
N ARG A 6 -5.36 -29.49 -1.31
CA ARG A 6 -4.08 -29.56 -0.58
C ARG A 6 -4.23 -30.51 0.60
N LYS A 7 -3.21 -31.32 0.87
CA LYS A 7 -3.20 -32.19 2.05
C LYS A 7 -3.45 -31.36 3.32
N GLY A 8 -4.52 -31.69 4.06
CA GLY A 8 -4.90 -30.97 5.27
C GLY A 8 -5.64 -29.65 5.02
N ALA A 9 -6.30 -29.48 3.87
CA ALA A 9 -7.21 -28.37 3.61
C ALA A 9 -8.36 -28.80 2.67
N LEU A 10 -9.51 -28.14 2.75
CA LEU A 10 -10.65 -28.38 1.85
C LEU A 10 -10.56 -27.63 0.51
N ILE A 11 -9.47 -26.89 0.29
CA ILE A 11 -9.22 -26.08 -0.90
C ILE A 11 -7.94 -26.51 -1.62
N CYS A 12 -7.82 -26.22 -2.91
CA CYS A 12 -6.61 -26.54 -3.68
C CYS A 12 -5.41 -25.68 -3.21
N ASP A 13 -4.19 -26.15 -3.47
CA ASP A 13 -2.96 -25.47 -3.03
C ASP A 13 -2.84 -24.03 -3.56
N ARG A 14 -3.32 -23.78 -4.79
CA ARG A 14 -3.36 -22.42 -5.35
C ARG A 14 -4.28 -21.50 -4.55
N CYS A 15 -5.50 -21.93 -4.25
CA CYS A 15 -6.45 -21.15 -3.46
C CYS A 15 -5.94 -20.92 -2.04
N TYR A 16 -5.35 -21.95 -1.42
CA TYR A 16 -4.74 -21.83 -0.09
C TYR A 16 -3.66 -20.74 -0.05
N ARG A 17 -2.69 -20.79 -0.98
CA ARG A 17 -1.60 -19.80 -1.02
C ARG A 17 -2.11 -18.40 -1.35
N SER A 18 -3.05 -18.31 -2.30
CA SER A 18 -3.60 -17.02 -2.71
C SER A 18 -4.41 -16.38 -1.58
N LEU A 19 -5.24 -17.16 -0.90
CA LEU A 19 -6.06 -16.70 0.22
C LEU A 19 -5.18 -16.16 1.34
N ARG A 20 -4.19 -16.94 1.76
CA ARG A 20 -3.22 -16.53 2.78
C ARG A 20 -2.50 -15.25 2.39
N ARG A 21 -1.95 -15.18 1.17
CA ARG A 21 -1.26 -13.99 0.67
C ARG A 21 -2.16 -12.75 0.69
N HIS A 22 -3.40 -12.86 0.22
CA HIS A 22 -4.30 -11.70 0.18
C HIS A 22 -4.65 -11.22 1.60
N LEU A 23 -4.78 -12.13 2.56
CA LEU A 23 -4.97 -11.76 3.97
C LEU A 23 -3.73 -11.06 4.54
N GLU A 24 -2.52 -11.54 4.23
CA GLU A 24 -1.25 -10.90 4.60
C GLU A 24 -1.15 -9.48 4.00
N ASP A 25 -1.57 -9.29 2.74
CA ASP A 25 -1.52 -8.01 2.01
C ASP A 25 -2.67 -7.04 2.41
N ALA A 26 -3.69 -7.50 3.15
CA ALA A 26 -4.95 -6.75 3.31
C ALA A 26 -4.80 -5.47 4.15
N ALA A 27 -3.94 -5.50 5.19
CA ALA A 27 -3.71 -4.33 6.05
C ALA A 27 -2.99 -3.21 5.29
N ASP A 28 -1.93 -3.56 4.55
CA ASP A 28 -1.21 -2.63 3.68
C ASP A 28 -2.15 -2.01 2.64
N LEU A 29 -3.05 -2.81 2.06
CA LEU A 29 -4.06 -2.32 1.13
C LEU A 29 -4.96 -1.27 1.78
N ILE A 30 -5.52 -1.55 2.96
CA ILE A 30 -6.40 -0.60 3.65
C ILE A 30 -5.66 0.70 3.99
N GLY A 31 -4.44 0.61 4.52
CA GLY A 31 -3.59 1.77 4.79
C GLY A 31 -3.31 2.58 3.52
N HIS A 32 -3.03 1.89 2.42
CA HIS A 32 -2.81 2.51 1.11
C HIS A 32 -4.06 3.24 0.60
N LEU A 33 -5.24 2.59 0.63
CA LEU A 33 -6.51 3.18 0.21
C LEU A 33 -6.83 4.44 1.02
N ARG A 34 -6.62 4.42 2.34
CA ARG A 34 -6.84 5.57 3.22
C ARG A 34 -5.82 6.69 2.99
N SER A 35 -4.58 6.34 2.69
CA SER A 35 -3.55 7.29 2.28
C SER A 35 -3.89 8.00 0.96
N ILE A 36 -4.55 7.33 0.01
CA ILE A 36 -5.06 7.96 -1.22
C ILE A 36 -6.29 8.84 -0.92
N ALA A 37 -7.15 8.39 0.00
CA ALA A 37 -8.38 9.09 0.39
C ALA A 37 -8.16 10.30 1.31
N ASP A 38 -6.91 10.58 1.72
CA ASP A 38 -6.57 11.65 2.66
C ASP A 38 -6.90 13.03 2.06
N PRO A 39 -7.91 13.75 2.59
CA PRO A 39 -8.32 15.05 2.07
C PRO A 39 -7.24 16.12 2.29
N THR A 40 -6.26 15.90 3.18
CA THR A 40 -5.14 16.83 3.41
C THR A 40 -4.02 16.67 2.38
N LYS A 41 -3.98 15.54 1.65
CA LYS A 41 -3.12 15.34 0.47
C LYS A 41 -3.76 15.86 -0.82
N ALA A 42 -5.06 16.19 -0.80
CA ALA A 42 -5.76 16.79 -1.93
C ALA A 42 -5.38 18.28 -2.09
N ALA A 43 -4.14 18.52 -2.52
CA ALA A 43 -3.72 19.81 -3.06
C ALA A 43 -2.67 19.61 -4.16
N VAL A 44 -3.14 19.23 -5.35
CA VAL A 44 -2.47 19.60 -6.62
C VAL A 44 -3.58 19.96 -7.62
N TYR A 45 -3.93 21.25 -7.67
CA TYR A 45 -4.80 21.83 -8.71
C TYR A 45 -4.02 22.07 -10.02
N ASP A 46 -3.26 21.09 -10.53
CA ASP A 46 -2.52 21.25 -11.81
C ASP A 46 -3.28 20.75 -13.05
N ARG A 47 -4.59 20.53 -12.94
CA ARG A 47 -5.43 20.51 -14.14
C ARG A 47 -5.98 21.89 -14.35
N VAL A 48 -5.40 22.61 -15.34
CA VAL A 48 -6.08 23.72 -16.01
C VAL A 48 -7.48 23.25 -16.37
N SER A 49 -8.46 23.69 -15.59
CA SER A 49 -9.87 23.49 -15.86
C SER A 49 -10.20 24.41 -17.03
N THR A 50 -10.12 23.90 -18.27
CA THR A 50 -10.71 24.58 -19.41
C THR A 50 -12.22 24.58 -19.21
N GLY A 51 -12.76 25.78 -19.06
CA GLY A 51 -14.14 26.06 -18.67
C GLY A 51 -15.17 25.21 -19.40
N GLY A 52 -15.82 24.35 -18.65
CA GLY A 52 -17.12 23.78 -18.99
C GLY A 52 -17.95 23.82 -17.73
N SER A 53 -19.02 24.62 -17.73
CA SER A 53 -19.95 24.77 -16.62
C SER A 53 -20.53 23.41 -16.23
N ARG A 54 -19.93 22.74 -15.24
CA ARG A 54 -20.52 21.60 -14.53
C ARG A 54 -20.98 22.11 -13.16
N PRO A 55 -22.27 21.99 -12.81
CA PRO A 55 -22.83 22.54 -11.58
C PRO A 55 -22.33 21.85 -10.30
N ASP A 56 -21.74 20.65 -10.40
CA ASP A 56 -21.16 19.94 -9.27
C ASP A 56 -19.63 19.94 -9.32
N ILE A 57 -19.01 20.46 -8.26
CA ILE A 57 -17.60 20.25 -7.98
C ILE A 57 -17.43 18.74 -7.75
N PRO A 58 -16.57 18.03 -8.53
CA PRO A 58 -16.37 16.61 -8.33
C PRO A 58 -15.87 16.33 -6.91
N ALA A 59 -16.41 15.30 -6.27
CA ALA A 59 -16.02 14.91 -4.92
C ALA A 59 -14.49 14.78 -4.82
N PRO A 60 -13.88 15.22 -3.71
CA PRO A 60 -12.43 15.20 -3.54
C PRO A 60 -11.83 13.79 -3.56
N VAL A 61 -12.67 12.76 -3.37
CA VAL A 61 -12.29 11.34 -3.36
C VAL A 61 -13.33 10.53 -4.15
N SER A 62 -12.89 9.52 -4.91
CA SER A 62 -13.80 8.62 -5.63
C SER A 62 -14.60 7.71 -4.68
N ALA A 63 -15.90 7.54 -4.91
CA ALA A 63 -16.79 6.66 -4.12
C ALA A 63 -16.22 5.24 -3.99
N ASP A 64 -15.77 4.65 -5.10
CA ASP A 64 -15.16 3.31 -5.12
C ASP A 64 -14.00 3.13 -4.13
N LEU A 65 -13.21 4.18 -3.88
CA LEU A 65 -12.10 4.12 -2.93
C LEU A 65 -12.61 4.05 -1.48
N ILE A 66 -13.68 4.79 -1.17
CA ILE A 66 -14.31 4.77 0.15
C ILE A 66 -14.99 3.42 0.38
N ASP A 67 -15.80 2.98 -0.59
CA ASP A 67 -16.56 1.73 -0.54
C ASP A 67 -15.62 0.52 -0.43
N SER A 68 -14.55 0.47 -1.23
CA SER A 68 -13.56 -0.61 -1.15
C SER A 68 -12.87 -0.67 0.21
N SER A 69 -12.42 0.46 0.75
CA SER A 69 -11.79 0.49 2.08
C SER A 69 -12.75 0.00 3.17
N ASN A 70 -14.03 0.36 3.07
CA ASN A 70 -15.05 0.00 4.06
C ASN A 70 -15.45 -1.48 3.97
N ASP A 71 -15.72 -1.99 2.77
CA ASP A 71 -16.14 -3.38 2.56
C ASP A 71 -15.04 -4.37 2.92
N ILE A 72 -13.80 -4.07 2.54
CA ILE A 72 -12.65 -4.92 2.88
C ILE A 72 -12.43 -4.93 4.39
N MET A 73 -12.47 -3.76 5.05
CA MET A 73 -12.33 -3.70 6.51
C MET A 73 -13.46 -4.43 7.22
N LYS A 74 -14.71 -4.21 6.79
CA LYS A 74 -15.88 -4.88 7.35
C LYS A 74 -15.73 -6.40 7.25
N THR A 75 -15.29 -6.89 6.09
CA THR A 75 -14.99 -8.31 5.88
C THR A 75 -13.94 -8.81 6.87
N LEU A 76 -12.79 -8.14 7.00
CA LEU A 76 -11.74 -8.54 7.94
C LEU A 76 -12.25 -8.59 9.38
N ARG A 77 -13.00 -7.57 9.80
CA ARG A 77 -13.53 -7.50 11.17
C ARG A 77 -14.60 -8.57 11.43
N GLU A 78 -15.50 -8.82 10.49
CA GLU A 78 -16.50 -9.91 10.61
C GLU A 78 -15.83 -11.27 10.75
N TRP A 79 -14.79 -11.55 9.97
CA TRP A 79 -14.05 -12.80 10.06
C TRP A 79 -13.22 -12.91 11.34
N ALA A 80 -12.55 -11.84 11.77
CA ALA A 80 -11.81 -11.82 13.03
C ALA A 80 -12.75 -12.09 14.23
N LEU A 81 -13.92 -11.46 14.26
CA LEU A 81 -14.92 -11.70 15.30
C LEU A 81 -15.48 -13.12 15.25
N ARG A 82 -15.73 -13.66 14.05
CA ARG A 82 -16.18 -15.05 13.87
C ARG A 82 -15.15 -16.07 14.35
N VAL A 83 -13.86 -15.78 14.17
CA VAL A 83 -12.76 -16.62 14.69
C VAL A 83 -12.70 -16.56 16.22
N GLN A 84 -12.75 -15.36 16.79
CA GLN A 84 -12.65 -15.18 18.25
C GLN A 84 -13.90 -15.68 18.99
N PHE A 85 -15.07 -15.57 18.35
CA PHE A 85 -16.36 -15.80 18.98
C PHE A 85 -17.34 -16.50 18.01
N PRO A 86 -17.18 -17.81 17.77
CA PRO A 86 -17.88 -18.53 16.71
C PRO A 86 -19.41 -18.64 16.87
N ASP A 87 -19.94 -18.51 18.08
CA ASP A 87 -21.36 -18.75 18.39
C ASP A 87 -22.24 -17.48 18.37
N GLN A 88 -21.70 -16.36 17.89
CA GLN A 88 -22.42 -15.08 17.90
C GLN A 88 -22.68 -14.58 16.47
N GLY A 89 -23.86 -14.01 16.26
CA GLY A 89 -24.25 -13.41 14.99
C GLY A 89 -23.58 -12.04 14.84
N TRP A 90 -22.52 -11.97 14.03
CA TRP A 90 -21.73 -10.75 13.87
C TRP A 90 -22.21 -9.90 12.69
N ARG A 91 -22.31 -8.59 12.92
CA ARG A 91 -22.27 -7.56 11.88
C ARG A 91 -21.22 -6.57 12.30
N ALA A 92 -20.13 -6.49 11.54
CA ALA A 92 -19.09 -5.54 11.86
C ALA A 92 -19.40 -4.17 11.23
N MET A 93 -18.95 -3.12 11.91
CA MET A 93 -18.83 -1.82 11.27
C MET A 93 -17.57 -1.79 10.42
N GLY A 94 -17.60 -1.01 9.34
CA GLY A 94 -16.42 -0.71 8.54
C GLY A 94 -15.45 0.23 9.28
N LEU A 95 -14.71 1.03 8.51
CA LEU A 95 -13.77 1.99 9.09
C LEU A 95 -14.51 3.17 9.73
N GLU A 96 -13.96 3.68 10.84
CA GLU A 96 -14.47 4.89 11.48
C GLU A 96 -14.33 6.10 10.55
N ALA A 97 -15.30 7.02 10.61
CA ALA A 97 -15.24 8.25 9.84
C ALA A 97 -14.02 9.10 10.28
N GLY A 98 -13.16 9.47 9.32
CA GLY A 98 -11.98 10.28 9.59
C GLY A 98 -10.79 9.52 10.16
N ILE A 99 -10.84 8.18 10.23
CA ILE A 99 -9.67 7.38 10.60
C ILE A 99 -8.48 7.65 9.66
N ASP A 100 -7.30 7.87 10.24
CA ASP A 100 -6.09 8.08 9.46
C ASP A 100 -5.55 6.75 8.89
N ALA A 101 -4.62 6.84 7.95
CA ALA A 101 -4.09 5.67 7.26
C ALA A 101 -3.32 4.70 8.18
N ALA A 102 -2.65 5.21 9.22
CA ALA A 102 -1.88 4.37 10.14
C ALA A 102 -2.81 3.62 11.09
N ALA A 103 -3.79 4.31 11.67
CA ALA A 103 -4.81 3.69 12.51
C ALA A 103 -5.67 2.68 11.74
N ALA A 104 -6.00 2.98 10.47
CA ALA A 104 -6.71 2.04 9.60
C ALA A 104 -5.88 0.79 9.28
N TYR A 105 -4.56 0.95 9.09
CA TYR A 105 -3.64 -0.17 8.95
C TYR A 105 -3.60 -1.02 10.22
N ASP A 106 -3.42 -0.42 11.39
CA ASP A 106 -3.29 -1.15 12.66
C ASP A 106 -4.56 -1.97 12.98
N ASP A 107 -5.74 -1.40 12.73
CA ASP A 107 -7.05 -2.07 12.89
C ASP A 107 -7.20 -3.25 11.92
N ALA A 108 -6.84 -3.05 10.65
CA ALA A 108 -6.86 -4.10 9.64
C ALA A 108 -5.84 -5.21 9.92
N ALA A 109 -4.63 -4.86 10.35
CA ALA A 109 -3.56 -5.79 10.72
C ALA A 109 -3.99 -6.66 11.90
N GLY A 110 -4.54 -6.07 12.95
CA GLY A 110 -5.09 -6.83 14.08
C GLY A 110 -6.17 -7.82 13.68
N CYS A 111 -7.06 -7.45 12.75
CA CYS A 111 -8.07 -8.37 12.21
C CYS A 111 -7.44 -9.48 11.34
N ALA A 112 -6.52 -9.13 10.45
CA ALA A 112 -5.84 -10.09 9.57
C ALA A 112 -5.02 -11.11 10.38
N ASP A 113 -4.29 -10.67 11.41
CA ASP A 113 -3.50 -11.53 12.29
C ASP A 113 -4.36 -12.57 13.00
N VAL A 114 -5.55 -12.20 13.48
CA VAL A 114 -6.51 -13.12 14.09
C VAL A 114 -6.95 -14.19 13.11
N ILE A 115 -7.28 -13.81 11.88
CA ILE A 115 -7.69 -14.75 10.82
C ILE A 115 -6.51 -15.67 10.44
N LEU A 116 -5.31 -15.10 10.29
CA LEU A 116 -4.11 -15.83 9.89
C LEU A 116 -3.63 -16.80 10.96
N ALA A 117 -3.78 -16.46 12.25
CA ALA A 117 -3.46 -17.32 13.38
C ALA A 117 -4.32 -18.60 13.40
N ASP A 118 -5.57 -18.51 12.94
CA ASP A 118 -6.52 -19.62 12.90
C ASP A 118 -6.74 -20.19 11.49
N PHE A 119 -5.90 -19.78 10.53
CA PHE A 119 -6.07 -20.08 9.11
C PHE A 119 -6.14 -21.57 8.81
N GLU A 120 -5.26 -22.37 9.43
CA GLU A 120 -5.24 -23.83 9.25
C GLU A 120 -6.55 -24.49 9.65
N ARG A 121 -7.20 -24.00 10.71
CA ARG A 121 -8.52 -24.49 11.10
C ARG A 121 -9.56 -24.05 10.08
N LEU A 122 -9.58 -22.76 9.73
CA LEU A 122 -10.55 -22.18 8.80
C LEU A 122 -10.58 -22.90 7.46
N VAL A 123 -9.42 -23.21 6.87
CA VAL A 123 -9.35 -23.91 5.57
C VAL A 123 -9.87 -25.35 5.60
N ASN A 124 -10.09 -25.91 6.80
CA ASN A 124 -10.68 -27.22 7.04
C ASN A 124 -12.15 -27.15 7.47
N THR A 125 -12.78 -25.98 7.42
CA THR A 125 -14.21 -25.80 7.70
C THR A 125 -15.00 -25.48 6.44
N VAL A 126 -16.32 -25.70 6.49
CA VAL A 126 -17.24 -25.29 5.40
C VAL A 126 -17.22 -23.78 5.14
N ASP A 127 -16.81 -23.00 6.13
CA ASP A 127 -16.74 -21.54 6.08
C ASP A 127 -15.61 -21.05 5.16
N VAL A 128 -14.62 -21.89 4.81
CA VAL A 128 -13.53 -21.52 3.88
C VAL A 128 -14.06 -21.02 2.54
N LYS A 129 -15.21 -21.52 2.08
CA LYS A 129 -15.82 -21.05 0.84
C LYS A 129 -16.26 -19.59 0.97
N LEU A 130 -16.92 -19.22 2.07
CA LEU A 130 -17.38 -17.85 2.31
C LEU A 130 -16.20 -16.90 2.47
N LEU A 131 -15.14 -17.33 3.17
CA LEU A 131 -13.91 -16.55 3.31
C LEU A 131 -13.22 -16.37 1.95
N GLY A 132 -13.15 -17.45 1.18
CA GLY A 132 -12.63 -17.47 -0.17
C GLY A 132 -13.39 -16.53 -1.10
N ASP A 133 -14.73 -16.54 -1.04
CA ASP A 133 -15.56 -15.62 -1.79
C ASP A 133 -15.18 -14.19 -1.41
N ALA A 134 -15.23 -13.83 -0.13
CA ALA A 134 -14.96 -12.46 0.34
C ALA A 134 -13.54 -11.93 0.06
N VAL A 135 -12.53 -12.80 -0.02
CA VAL A 135 -11.13 -12.39 -0.22
C VAL A 135 -10.66 -12.53 -1.67
N LEU A 136 -11.05 -13.60 -2.37
CA LEU A 136 -10.49 -13.98 -3.66
C LEU A 136 -11.40 -13.71 -4.86
N THR A 137 -12.68 -13.39 -4.66
CA THR A 137 -13.59 -13.09 -5.79
C THR A 137 -13.05 -11.90 -6.57
N ARG A 138 -13.03 -12.01 -7.90
CA ARG A 138 -12.69 -10.89 -8.78
C ARG A 138 -13.90 -10.49 -9.58
N HIS A 139 -14.40 -9.30 -9.32
CA HIS A 139 -15.50 -8.71 -10.06
C HIS A 139 -15.00 -8.00 -11.33
N ASP A 140 -15.91 -7.75 -12.27
CA ASP A 140 -15.61 -6.86 -13.39
C ASP A 140 -15.67 -5.40 -12.93
N LEU A 141 -14.50 -4.82 -12.68
CA LEU A 141 -14.36 -3.45 -12.16
C LEU A 141 -14.75 -2.36 -13.17
N ARG A 142 -15.19 -2.73 -14.38
CA ARG A 142 -15.79 -1.81 -15.36
C ARG A 142 -17.27 -1.54 -15.08
N ALA A 143 -17.90 -2.34 -14.24
CA ALA A 143 -19.29 -2.18 -13.81
C ALA A 143 -19.34 -1.94 -12.28
N PRO A 144 -20.46 -1.40 -11.76
CA PRO A 144 -20.68 -1.33 -10.32
C PRO A 144 -20.58 -2.71 -9.69
N VAL A 145 -19.76 -2.84 -8.65
CA VAL A 145 -19.59 -4.09 -7.91
C VAL A 145 -20.56 -4.13 -6.74
N PRO A 146 -21.14 -5.29 -6.39
CA PRO A 146 -22.08 -5.41 -5.28
C PRO A 146 -21.40 -5.25 -3.92
N TRP A 147 -20.11 -5.57 -3.84
CA TRP A 147 -19.22 -5.41 -2.69
C TRP A 147 -17.77 -5.57 -3.17
N TRP A 148 -16.81 -5.09 -2.39
CA TRP A 148 -15.38 -5.19 -2.72
C TRP A 148 -14.66 -6.33 -2.00
N SER A 149 -13.97 -7.18 -2.76
CA SER A 149 -13.04 -8.16 -2.20
C SER A 149 -11.65 -7.56 -2.02
N VAL A 150 -10.80 -8.25 -1.23
CA VAL A 150 -9.36 -7.93 -1.17
C VAL A 150 -8.71 -8.03 -2.55
N ALA A 151 -9.06 -9.05 -3.33
CA ALA A 151 -8.52 -9.26 -4.68
C ALA A 151 -8.93 -8.14 -5.66
N ASP A 152 -10.13 -7.59 -5.54
CA ASP A 152 -10.58 -6.43 -6.31
C ASP A 152 -9.79 -5.18 -5.95
N GLY A 153 -9.60 -4.95 -4.64
CA GLY A 153 -8.82 -3.84 -4.12
C GLY A 153 -7.37 -3.91 -4.60
N LEU A 154 -6.70 -5.05 -4.46
CA LEU A 154 -5.32 -5.26 -4.95
C LEU A 154 -5.22 -5.15 -6.49
N ALA A 155 -6.27 -5.51 -7.23
CA ALA A 155 -6.29 -5.39 -8.69
C ALA A 155 -6.40 -3.93 -9.14
N ARG A 156 -7.14 -3.10 -8.42
CA ARG A 156 -7.37 -1.69 -8.77
C ARG A 156 -6.32 -0.75 -8.16
N TRP A 157 -5.92 -1.00 -6.93
CA TRP A 157 -4.94 -0.23 -6.16
C TRP A 157 -3.82 -1.16 -5.68
N SER A 158 -3.03 -1.64 -6.64
CA SER A 158 -1.90 -2.54 -6.35
C SER A 158 -0.91 -1.90 -5.39
N LEU A 159 -0.46 -2.69 -4.40
CA LEU A 159 0.56 -2.33 -3.43
C LEU A 159 1.98 -2.31 -3.99
N GLU A 160 2.20 -3.05 -5.08
CA GLU A 160 3.47 -3.04 -5.79
C GLU A 160 3.44 -1.89 -6.80
N ASP A 161 4.53 -1.09 -6.87
CA ASP A 161 4.72 -0.05 -7.90
C ASP A 161 5.05 -0.70 -9.27
N ASN A 162 4.17 -1.62 -9.68
CA ASN A 162 4.27 -2.51 -10.83
C ASN A 162 3.46 -1.98 -12.02
N ARG A 163 3.15 -0.68 -12.02
CA ARG A 163 2.49 -0.05 -13.16
C ARG A 163 3.49 0.04 -14.29
N ALA A 164 3.12 -0.56 -15.42
CA ALA A 164 3.86 -0.38 -16.66
C ALA A 164 3.92 1.11 -16.98
N ARG A 165 5.12 1.63 -17.21
CA ARG A 165 5.36 3.07 -17.44
C ARG A 165 6.09 3.28 -18.76
N TRP A 166 5.93 4.45 -19.35
CA TRP A 166 6.67 4.80 -20.56
C TRP A 166 8.09 5.24 -20.20
N ALA A 167 9.09 4.72 -20.91
CA ALA A 167 10.46 5.18 -20.77
C ALA A 167 10.63 6.60 -21.31
N THR A 168 11.45 7.40 -20.62
CA THR A 168 11.91 8.72 -21.09
C THR A 168 12.89 8.58 -22.26
N THR A 169 13.71 7.53 -22.24
CA THR A 169 14.64 7.15 -23.32
C THR A 169 13.88 6.62 -24.55
N PRO A 170 14.21 7.08 -25.77
CA PRO A 170 13.60 6.56 -26.99
C PRO A 170 14.01 5.12 -27.28
N CYS A 171 13.20 4.41 -28.06
CA CYS A 171 13.51 3.06 -28.52
C CYS A 171 14.82 3.04 -29.33
N PRO A 172 15.76 2.13 -29.04
CA PRO A 172 17.03 2.03 -29.76
C PRO A 172 16.85 1.61 -31.23
N ASP A 173 15.82 0.82 -31.54
CA ASP A 173 15.61 0.28 -32.89
C ASP A 173 14.91 1.27 -33.83
N CYS A 174 13.98 2.07 -33.32
CA CYS A 174 13.13 2.93 -34.16
C CYS A 174 13.07 4.41 -33.72
N GLY A 175 13.73 4.77 -32.62
CA GLY A 175 13.80 6.15 -32.13
C GLY A 175 12.53 6.70 -31.50
N SER A 176 11.42 5.93 -31.43
CA SER A 176 10.15 6.40 -30.86
C SER A 176 10.16 6.39 -29.33
N LYS A 177 9.50 7.36 -28.69
CA LYS A 177 9.26 7.40 -27.23
C LYS A 177 8.07 6.53 -26.82
N THR A 178 8.07 5.28 -27.28
CA THR A 178 6.97 4.31 -27.07
C THR A 178 7.48 3.01 -26.46
N VAL A 179 8.59 3.07 -25.71
CA VAL A 179 9.08 1.94 -24.92
C VAL A 179 8.31 1.87 -23.61
N LEU A 180 7.67 0.74 -23.36
CA LEU A 180 6.97 0.44 -22.13
C LEU A 180 7.88 -0.37 -21.21
N VAL A 181 8.21 0.19 -20.05
CA VAL A 181 8.91 -0.45 -18.95
C VAL A 181 7.90 -1.20 -18.10
N MET A 182 8.09 -2.51 -17.98
CA MET A 182 7.29 -3.40 -17.14
C MET A 182 8.17 -3.92 -16.01
N PRO A 183 8.05 -3.38 -14.79
CA PRO A 183 8.81 -3.85 -13.63
C PRO A 183 8.55 -5.34 -13.35
N PRO A 184 9.50 -6.05 -12.72
CA PRO A 184 9.35 -7.46 -12.41
C PRO A 184 8.25 -7.65 -11.36
N ARG A 185 7.26 -8.49 -11.68
CA ARG A 185 6.09 -8.73 -10.81
C ARG A 185 6.38 -9.52 -9.53
N ARG A 186 7.61 -10.01 -9.36
CA ARG A 186 8.06 -10.87 -8.25
C ARG A 186 9.56 -10.72 -8.07
N VAL A 187 10.04 -10.92 -6.84
CA VAL A 187 11.46 -11.12 -6.56
C VAL A 187 11.97 -12.31 -7.40
N GLY A 188 13.02 -12.09 -8.19
CA GLY A 188 13.61 -13.09 -9.07
C GLY A 188 13.02 -13.18 -10.49
N MET A 189 12.03 -12.34 -10.86
CA MET A 189 11.66 -12.12 -12.27
C MET A 189 12.46 -10.97 -12.87
N SER A 190 12.55 -10.94 -14.20
CA SER A 190 13.18 -9.85 -14.95
C SER A 190 12.19 -8.73 -15.27
N ALA A 191 12.63 -7.48 -15.17
CA ALA A 191 11.94 -6.36 -15.81
C ALA A 191 11.96 -6.55 -17.33
N ARG A 192 10.92 -6.08 -18.03
CA ARG A 192 10.81 -6.17 -19.49
C ARG A 192 10.60 -4.79 -20.10
N TYR A 193 11.26 -4.54 -21.22
CA TYR A 193 11.24 -3.31 -21.99
C TYR A 193 10.76 -3.65 -23.39
N ALA A 194 9.60 -3.12 -23.79
CA ALA A 194 9.03 -3.43 -25.10
C ALA A 194 8.57 -2.16 -25.81
N CYS A 195 8.95 -1.99 -27.07
CA CYS A 195 8.48 -0.88 -27.89
C CYS A 195 7.10 -1.20 -28.47
N LYS A 196 6.18 -0.23 -28.49
CA LYS A 196 4.88 -0.39 -29.17
C LYS A 196 4.92 -0.11 -30.66
N SER A 197 6.00 0.50 -31.15
CA SER A 197 6.13 0.93 -32.54
C SER A 197 7.02 0.02 -33.39
N CYS A 198 7.79 -0.89 -32.79
CA CYS A 198 8.64 -1.85 -33.49
C CYS A 198 8.75 -3.18 -32.72
N ALA A 199 9.62 -4.08 -33.19
CA ALA A 199 9.84 -5.40 -32.60
C ALA A 199 10.79 -5.43 -31.39
N PHE A 200 11.25 -4.26 -30.91
CA PHE A 200 12.16 -4.18 -29.76
C PHE A 200 11.51 -4.76 -28.50
N ASP A 201 12.16 -5.77 -27.93
CA ASP A 201 11.73 -6.48 -26.72
C ASP A 201 12.95 -7.07 -26.00
N LYS A 202 13.22 -6.58 -24.80
CA LYS A 202 14.39 -6.92 -23.99
C LYS A 202 14.04 -7.02 -22.52
N THR A 203 14.91 -7.64 -21.74
CA THR A 203 14.80 -7.76 -20.29
C THR A 203 15.98 -7.11 -19.56
N ASP A 204 15.84 -6.89 -18.26
CA ASP A 204 16.91 -6.38 -17.38
C ASP A 204 18.09 -7.34 -17.23
N ARG A 205 18.00 -8.56 -17.77
CA ARG A 205 19.08 -9.56 -17.79
C ARG A 205 19.74 -9.68 -19.14
N ASP A 206 19.13 -9.14 -20.19
CA ASP A 206 19.70 -9.16 -21.52
C ASP A 206 20.86 -8.19 -21.62
N ASP A 207 21.83 -8.53 -22.47
CA ASP A 207 22.98 -7.67 -22.78
C ASP A 207 23.74 -7.21 -21.52
N GLY A 208 23.88 -8.12 -20.55
CA GLY A 208 24.61 -7.90 -19.31
C GLY A 208 23.95 -6.92 -18.33
N GLY A 209 22.65 -6.67 -18.48
CA GLY A 209 21.93 -5.67 -17.67
C GLY A 209 21.99 -4.26 -18.24
N PHE A 210 22.54 -4.08 -19.45
CA PHE A 210 22.59 -2.79 -20.13
C PHE A 210 21.22 -2.11 -20.20
N TRP A 211 20.15 -2.86 -20.47
CA TRP A 211 18.80 -2.29 -20.57
C TRP A 211 18.22 -1.87 -19.22
N ALA A 212 18.69 -2.47 -18.13
CA ALA A 212 18.36 -2.00 -16.80
C ALA A 212 18.88 -0.59 -16.60
N GLU A 213 20.12 -0.31 -17.02
CA GLU A 213 20.75 1.01 -16.93
C GLU A 213 20.19 2.01 -17.96
N ALA A 214 20.03 1.59 -19.22
CA ALA A 214 19.54 2.45 -20.31
C ALA A 214 18.10 2.96 -20.11
N PHE A 215 17.30 2.21 -19.34
CA PHE A 215 15.93 2.58 -18.95
C PHE A 215 15.76 2.75 -17.43
N ALA A 216 16.87 2.81 -16.67
CA ALA A 216 16.87 3.17 -15.26
C ALA A 216 16.73 4.69 -15.14
N GLU A 217 15.56 5.13 -14.72
CA GLU A 217 15.51 6.18 -13.71
C GLU A 217 15.58 5.50 -12.35
N GLU A 218 16.41 6.03 -11.45
CA GLU A 218 16.72 5.51 -10.12
C GLU A 218 15.53 4.78 -9.49
N ILE A 219 15.58 3.45 -9.49
CA ILE A 219 14.91 2.70 -8.43
C ILE A 219 15.69 3.14 -7.20
N PRO A 220 15.10 3.83 -6.20
CA PRO A 220 15.81 4.01 -4.96
C PRO A 220 16.06 2.61 -4.44
N GLU A 221 17.30 2.14 -4.59
CA GLU A 221 17.81 1.03 -3.84
C GLU A 221 17.67 1.47 -2.39
N ALA A 222 16.56 1.09 -1.77
CA ALA A 222 16.50 0.97 -0.34
C ALA A 222 17.50 -0.13 0.01
N LYS A 223 18.80 0.18 0.00
CA LYS A 223 19.76 -0.50 0.86
C LYS A 223 19.15 -0.36 2.24
N PRO A 224 18.71 -1.44 2.90
CA PRO A 224 18.35 -1.36 4.29
C PRO A 224 19.63 -0.96 5.00
N LEU A 225 19.77 0.34 5.29
CA LEU A 225 20.76 0.78 6.25
C LEU A 225 20.44 -0.01 7.52
N PRO A 226 21.44 -0.68 8.13
CA PRO A 226 21.22 -1.39 9.37
C PRO A 226 20.50 -0.45 10.34
N HIS A 227 19.40 -0.94 10.93
CA HIS A 227 18.54 -0.16 11.83
C HIS A 227 19.40 0.43 12.95
N ASP A 228 19.82 1.68 12.81
CA ASP A 228 20.46 2.42 13.88
C ASP A 228 19.36 2.89 14.83
N PRO A 229 19.28 2.35 16.07
CA PRO A 229 18.23 2.71 17.01
C PRO A 229 18.22 4.21 17.37
N ARG A 230 19.30 4.94 17.06
CA ARG A 230 19.42 6.40 17.26
C ARG A 230 18.75 7.22 16.15
N ARG A 231 18.34 6.59 15.04
CA ARG A 231 17.57 7.22 13.94
C ARG A 231 16.08 7.03 14.15
N LEU A 232 15.46 8.07 14.68
CA LEU A 232 14.06 8.09 15.08
C LEU A 232 13.14 8.41 13.91
N THR A 233 11.99 7.74 13.84
CA THR A 233 10.86 8.24 13.03
C THR A 233 10.35 9.58 13.59
N LEU A 234 9.57 10.31 12.80
CA LEU A 234 8.86 11.50 13.28
C LEU A 234 8.04 11.22 14.56
N THR A 235 7.41 10.03 14.65
CA THR A 235 6.62 9.59 15.80
C THR A 235 7.50 9.32 17.02
N GLN A 236 8.64 8.63 16.83
CA GLN A 236 9.60 8.37 17.90
C GLN A 236 10.24 9.67 18.41
N ALA A 237 10.59 10.59 17.52
CA ALA A 237 11.09 11.91 17.87
C ALA A 237 10.06 12.71 18.69
N ALA A 238 8.80 12.74 18.24
CA ALA A 238 7.71 13.38 18.97
C ALA A 238 7.50 12.80 20.37
N LYS A 239 7.53 11.45 20.48
CA LYS A 239 7.43 10.74 21.75
C LYS A 239 8.62 11.05 22.68
N LEU A 240 9.84 11.07 22.15
CA LEU A 240 11.06 11.37 22.91
C LEU A 240 10.98 12.75 23.57
N VAL A 241 10.48 13.77 22.86
CA VAL A 241 10.42 15.15 23.35
C VAL A 241 9.08 15.53 23.98
N GLY A 242 8.15 14.58 24.11
CA GLY A 242 6.82 14.83 24.68
C GLY A 242 6.02 15.90 23.91
N ARG A 243 6.12 15.92 22.58
CA ARG A 243 5.41 16.87 21.69
C ARG A 243 4.60 16.14 20.63
N THR A 244 3.79 16.85 19.87
CA THR A 244 3.06 16.28 18.73
C THR A 244 3.98 16.15 17.51
N THR A 245 3.67 15.21 16.62
CA THR A 245 4.38 15.05 15.33
C THR A 245 4.29 16.32 14.47
N GLY A 246 3.20 17.09 14.60
CA GLY A 246 3.04 18.40 13.95
C GLY A 246 4.08 19.43 14.42
N THR A 247 4.38 19.47 15.72
CA THR A 247 5.42 20.36 16.26
C THR A 247 6.81 20.00 15.72
N VAL A 248 7.17 18.71 15.74
CA VAL A 248 8.47 18.25 15.21
C VAL A 248 8.56 18.48 13.69
N ARG A 249 7.46 18.26 12.95
CA ARG A 249 7.39 18.59 11.52
C ARG A 249 7.55 20.09 11.27
N GLY A 250 7.08 20.92 12.20
CA GLY A 250 7.34 22.36 12.22
C GLY A 250 8.83 22.67 12.27
N TRP A 251 9.59 21.98 13.14
CA TRP A 251 11.05 22.13 13.25
C TRP A 251 11.80 21.73 11.99
N VAL A 252 11.30 20.71 11.29
CA VAL A 252 11.87 20.30 9.99
C VAL A 252 11.60 21.36 8.92
N LYS A 253 10.39 21.91 8.89
CA LYS A 253 10.03 22.97 7.94
C LYS A 253 10.76 24.29 8.19
N SER A 254 11.09 24.62 9.43
CA SER A 254 11.88 25.79 9.77
C SER A 254 13.39 25.60 9.57
N GLY A 255 13.83 24.37 9.23
CA GLY A 255 15.24 24.04 9.05
C GLY A 255 16.01 23.81 10.36
N ASP A 256 15.33 23.80 11.50
CA ASP A 256 15.96 23.57 12.81
C ASP A 256 16.33 22.10 13.03
N LEU A 257 15.61 21.18 12.36
CA LEU A 257 15.84 19.75 12.43
C LEU A 257 16.02 19.17 11.03
N THR A 258 17.21 18.70 10.72
CA THR A 258 17.49 18.01 9.45
C THR A 258 17.25 16.51 9.59
N GLY A 259 16.73 15.89 8.53
CA GLY A 259 16.44 14.46 8.51
C GLY A 259 16.88 13.84 7.19
N GLU A 260 17.27 12.57 7.25
CA GLU A 260 17.64 11.77 6.08
C GLU A 260 16.57 10.70 5.90
N MET A 261 15.93 10.65 4.73
CA MET A 261 14.86 9.69 4.41
C MET A 261 13.73 9.63 5.47
N GLY A 262 13.35 10.77 6.04
CA GLY A 262 12.28 10.85 7.04
C GLY A 262 12.64 10.32 8.44
N ARG A 263 13.94 10.09 8.69
CA ARG A 263 14.49 9.75 10.01
C ARG A 263 15.30 10.92 10.57
N TYR A 264 15.25 11.06 11.88
CA TYR A 264 15.88 12.16 12.62
C TYR A 264 16.85 11.60 13.65
N TRP A 265 18.01 12.21 13.78
CA TRP A 265 19.00 11.78 14.77
C TRP A 265 18.52 12.16 16.18
N GLU A 266 18.57 11.21 17.10
CA GLU A 266 18.08 11.37 18.48
C GLU A 266 18.69 12.60 19.18
N ALA A 267 20.00 12.82 19.03
CA ALA A 267 20.68 13.96 19.65
C ALA A 267 20.20 15.31 19.11
N ASP A 268 19.95 15.39 17.80
CA ASP A 268 19.49 16.63 17.15
C ASP A 268 18.05 16.97 17.59
N VAL A 269 17.20 15.94 17.70
CA VAL A 269 15.84 16.08 18.22
C VAL A 269 15.85 16.61 19.66
N GLN A 270 16.73 16.09 20.51
CA GLN A 270 16.88 16.56 21.90
C GLN A 270 17.44 17.99 21.97
N ALA A 271 18.43 18.32 21.13
CA ALA A 271 19.04 19.65 21.08
C ALA A 271 18.02 20.74 20.67
N VAL A 272 17.25 20.49 19.60
CA VAL A 272 16.19 21.42 19.16
C VAL A 272 15.11 21.55 20.23
N ALA A 273 14.74 20.45 20.90
CA ALA A 273 13.76 20.49 21.98
C ALA A 273 14.25 21.28 23.20
N ALA A 274 15.52 21.15 23.59
CA ALA A 274 16.13 21.92 24.67
C ALA A 274 16.16 23.42 24.34
N GLN A 275 16.60 23.77 23.13
CA GLN A 275 16.60 25.16 22.63
C GLN A 275 15.19 25.77 22.65
N ARG A 276 14.17 25.00 22.27
CA ARG A 276 12.76 25.44 22.25
C ARG A 276 12.09 25.45 23.63
N ARG A 277 12.66 24.77 24.63
CA ARG A 277 12.21 24.81 26.03
C ARG A 277 12.85 25.95 26.83
N GLY A 278 13.81 26.68 26.25
CA GLY A 278 14.52 27.77 26.91
C GLY A 278 15.70 27.31 27.78
N GLU A 279 16.12 26.05 27.65
CA GLU A 279 17.28 25.49 28.35
C GLU A 279 18.46 25.47 27.37
N GLY A 280 19.16 26.61 27.21
CA GLY A 280 20.34 26.66 26.35
C GLY A 280 20.90 28.01 25.94
N VAL A 281 21.03 28.97 26.86
CA VAL A 281 22.21 29.87 26.90
C VAL A 281 22.55 30.12 28.38
N ALA A 282 23.49 29.34 28.90
CA ALA A 282 24.42 29.81 29.92
C ALA A 282 25.82 29.42 29.43
N ALA A 283 26.73 30.39 29.51
CA ALA A 283 28.09 30.39 29.00
C ALA A 283 28.95 29.19 29.41
#